data_AF-A0A5C7B6N8-F1
#
_entry.id   AF-A0A5C7B6N8-F1
#
_cell.length_a   1.000
_cell.length_b   1.000
_cell.length_c   1.000
_cell.angle_alpha   90.00
_cell.angle_beta   90.00
_cell.angle_gamma   90.00
#
_symmetry.space_group_name_H-M   'P 1'
#
loop_
_entity.id
_entity.type
_entity.pdbx_description
1 polymer ?
#
loop_
_entity_poly.entity_id
_entity_poly.type
_entity_poly.pdbx_seq_one_letter_code
_entity_poly.pdbx_strand_id
1 'polypeptide(L)'
;MLHLWVELSRELKLKIFREQFLGLSKIAKSCTILNEDDLIFRYDKKQKRISAFANKPVLVKNEDLQYLVSFEIGTFSIDFSYVNLETKDFVIKSVFYKGTSFYTPLEGSQNIKAIKNRQKAYKGSLLHFMRALSKQNLKEEKYSIASGGFLVNPEKYISVSKIDSNMLFKVKLRAPLSVLYKNKLQSDITSPKIYNYRKQKPKKKMPFKDGDTLTPQLLLKTFKKKKEAKTQNPCFNTEFFIDNFGNYNPIEAFSLIGYMADLRVGDSLPLDYSLEVAK
;
A
#
# COMPACT_ATOMS: atom_id res chain seq x y z
N MET A 1 -43.04 9.88 8.49
CA MET A 1 -42.12 9.50 7.40
C MET A 1 -40.89 8.86 8.04
N LEU A 2 -40.86 7.52 8.19
CA LEU A 2 -39.70 6.84 8.75
C LEU A 2 -38.55 6.95 7.74
N HIS A 3 -37.53 7.74 8.06
CA HIS A 3 -36.23 7.59 7.42
C HIS A 3 -35.69 6.22 7.82
N LEU A 4 -35.93 5.19 6.99
CA LEU A 4 -35.17 3.95 7.07
C LEU A 4 -33.69 4.30 6.90
N TRP A 5 -32.94 4.15 7.99
CA TRP A 5 -31.49 4.27 7.96
C TRP A 5 -30.95 3.13 7.10
N VAL A 6 -30.69 3.40 5.83
CA VAL A 6 -29.98 2.44 4.98
C VAL A 6 -28.56 2.34 5.52
N GLU A 7 -28.27 1.23 6.19
CA GLU A 7 -26.94 0.87 6.65
C GLU A 7 -26.26 -0.10 5.68
N LEU A 8 -24.93 -0.13 5.73
CA LEU A 8 -24.16 -1.13 5.01
C LEU A 8 -24.35 -2.52 5.64
N SER A 9 -24.85 -3.47 4.86
CA SER A 9 -25.01 -4.86 5.30
C SER A 9 -23.68 -5.46 5.71
N ARG A 10 -23.71 -6.42 6.64
CA ARG A 10 -22.51 -7.16 7.08
C ARG A 10 -21.81 -7.84 5.89
N GLU A 11 -22.59 -8.46 5.01
CA GLU A 11 -22.09 -9.14 3.81
C GLU A 11 -21.28 -8.21 2.91
N LEU A 12 -21.79 -7.00 2.65
CA LEU A 12 -21.10 -6.02 1.80
C LEU A 12 -19.82 -5.50 2.48
N LYS A 13 -19.86 -5.25 3.79
CA LYS A 13 -18.67 -4.87 4.57
C LYS A 13 -17.61 -5.99 4.54
N LEU A 14 -18.01 -7.24 4.68
CA LEU A 14 -17.13 -8.41 4.58
C LEU A 14 -16.53 -8.56 3.18
N LYS A 15 -17.31 -8.38 2.12
CA LYS A 15 -16.81 -8.40 0.74
C LYS A 15 -15.72 -7.34 0.53
N ILE A 16 -16.00 -6.09 0.90
CA ILE A 16 -15.03 -4.99 0.79
C ILE A 16 -13.80 -5.26 1.66
N PHE A 17 -13.99 -5.77 2.88
CA PHE A 17 -12.89 -6.15 3.76
C PHE A 17 -11.99 -7.21 3.13
N ARG A 18 -12.54 -8.32 2.61
CA ARG A 18 -11.78 -9.38 1.95
C ARG A 18 -10.90 -8.83 0.83
N GLU A 19 -11.49 -8.02 -0.07
CA GLU A 19 -10.76 -7.42 -1.19
C GLU A 19 -9.59 -6.54 -0.72
N GLN A 20 -9.79 -5.75 0.32
CA GLN A 20 -8.77 -4.81 0.81
C GLN A 20 -7.76 -5.44 1.79
N PHE A 21 -8.14 -6.50 2.50
CA PHE A 21 -7.30 -7.19 3.48
C PHE A 21 -6.46 -8.29 2.82
N LEU A 22 -7.05 -9.10 1.94
CA LEU A 22 -6.34 -10.17 1.23
C LEU A 22 -5.62 -9.66 0.00
N GLY A 23 -6.18 -8.66 -0.69
CA GLY A 23 -5.70 -8.16 -1.98
C GLY A 23 -6.40 -8.83 -3.16
N LEU A 24 -6.05 -8.39 -4.37
CA LEU A 24 -6.69 -8.83 -5.62
C LEU A 24 -5.74 -9.59 -6.57
N SER A 25 -4.52 -9.83 -6.12
CA SER A 25 -3.50 -10.56 -6.90
C SER A 25 -3.94 -12.00 -7.19
N LYS A 26 -3.26 -12.67 -8.12
CA LYS A 26 -3.50 -14.10 -8.38
C LYS A 26 -3.27 -14.96 -7.14
N ILE A 27 -2.24 -14.65 -6.35
CA ILE A 27 -1.91 -15.38 -5.12
C ILE A 27 -2.96 -15.08 -4.05
N ALA A 28 -3.35 -13.81 -3.88
CA ALA A 28 -4.39 -13.39 -2.95
C ALA A 28 -5.74 -14.07 -3.21
N LYS A 29 -6.10 -14.33 -4.48
CA LYS A 29 -7.32 -15.07 -4.85
C LYS A 29 -7.34 -16.53 -4.37
N SER A 30 -6.19 -17.09 -4.01
CA SER A 30 -6.11 -18.43 -3.40
C SER A 30 -6.31 -18.41 -1.88
N CYS A 31 -6.51 -17.22 -1.29
CA CYS A 31 -6.68 -17.07 0.14
C CYS A 31 -8.13 -17.25 0.58
N THR A 32 -8.33 -17.87 1.73
CA THR A 32 -9.63 -18.00 2.39
C THR A 32 -9.51 -17.60 3.85
N ILE A 33 -10.42 -16.76 4.34
CA ILE A 33 -10.53 -16.45 5.78
C ILE A 33 -11.37 -17.55 6.42
N LEU A 34 -10.82 -18.25 7.40
CA LEU A 34 -11.45 -19.43 7.99
C LEU A 34 -12.46 -19.09 9.10
N ASN A 35 -12.33 -17.92 9.71
CA ASN A 35 -13.12 -17.51 10.88
C ASN A 35 -13.79 -16.14 10.67
N GLU A 36 -14.52 -15.99 9.58
CA GLU A 36 -15.14 -14.70 9.22
C GLU A 36 -16.22 -14.25 10.19
N ASP A 37 -16.85 -15.16 10.92
CA ASP A 37 -17.86 -14.83 11.92
C ASP A 37 -17.26 -14.13 13.14
N ASP A 38 -15.95 -14.28 13.39
CA ASP A 38 -15.22 -13.54 14.42
C ASP A 38 -14.97 -12.06 14.01
N LEU A 39 -15.19 -11.70 12.74
CA LEU A 39 -15.01 -10.33 12.25
C LEU A 39 -16.21 -9.45 12.59
N ILE A 40 -15.89 -8.29 13.18
CA ILE A 40 -16.83 -7.25 13.56
C ILE A 40 -16.56 -6.01 12.70
N PHE A 41 -17.61 -5.51 12.04
CA PHE A 41 -17.53 -4.34 11.17
C PHE A 41 -18.39 -3.18 11.67
N ARG A 42 -17.79 -1.99 11.74
CA ARG A 42 -18.49 -0.72 11.99
C ARG A 42 -18.42 0.17 10.77
N TYR A 43 -19.53 0.83 10.43
CA TYR A 43 -19.55 1.84 9.38
C TYR A 43 -19.92 3.20 9.98
N ASP A 44 -19.01 4.16 9.86
CA ASP A 44 -19.28 5.57 10.17
C ASP A 44 -19.72 6.27 8.88
N LYS A 45 -21.00 6.62 8.79
CA LYS A 45 -21.58 7.32 7.63
C LYS A 45 -21.07 8.75 7.46
N LYS A 46 -20.78 9.45 8.57
CA LYS A 46 -20.29 10.84 8.55
C LYS A 46 -18.86 10.89 8.03
N GLN A 47 -18.02 9.97 8.49
CA GLN A 47 -16.63 9.85 8.03
C GLN A 47 -16.51 9.08 6.71
N LYS A 48 -17.56 8.37 6.29
CA LYS A 48 -17.53 7.40 5.19
C LYS A 48 -16.39 6.40 5.40
N ARG A 49 -16.43 5.70 6.53
CA ARG A 49 -15.35 4.81 6.99
C ARG A 49 -15.90 3.46 7.43
N ILE A 50 -15.33 2.37 6.92
CA ILE A 50 -15.48 1.04 7.52
C ILE A 50 -14.30 0.81 8.46
N SER A 51 -14.57 0.33 9.67
CA SER A 51 -13.56 -0.20 10.58
C SER A 51 -13.82 -1.68 10.83
N ALA A 52 -12.75 -2.48 10.88
CA ALA A 52 -12.83 -3.91 11.14
C ALA A 52 -12.07 -4.28 12.42
N PHE A 53 -12.63 -5.20 13.18
CA PHE A 53 -12.08 -5.73 14.42
C PHE A 53 -12.28 -7.26 14.43
N ALA A 54 -11.53 -7.96 15.27
CA ALA A 54 -11.72 -9.38 15.50
C ALA A 54 -11.45 -9.71 16.98
N ASN A 55 -12.26 -10.59 17.57
CA ASN A 55 -12.05 -11.04 18.96
C ASN A 55 -10.94 -12.11 19.07
N LYS A 56 -10.58 -12.70 17.94
CA LYS A 56 -9.51 -13.70 17.78
C LYS A 56 -8.68 -13.30 16.57
N PRO A 57 -7.43 -13.77 16.44
CA PRO A 57 -6.66 -13.58 15.21
C PRO A 57 -7.45 -14.07 13.98
N VAL A 58 -7.36 -13.32 12.88
CA VAL A 58 -7.95 -13.68 11.60
C VAL A 58 -7.07 -14.76 10.97
N LEU A 59 -7.66 -15.93 10.74
CA LEU A 59 -6.98 -17.09 10.17
C LEU A 59 -7.17 -17.08 8.66
N VAL A 60 -6.08 -16.86 7.92
CA VAL A 60 -6.06 -16.85 6.46
C VAL A 60 -5.31 -18.08 5.94
N LYS A 61 -6.01 -19.00 5.31
CA LYS A 61 -5.39 -20.11 4.58
C LYS A 61 -4.98 -19.62 3.20
N ASN A 62 -3.70 -19.71 2.86
CA ASN A 62 -3.17 -19.37 1.54
C ASN A 62 -2.67 -20.64 0.83
N GLU A 63 -3.43 -21.10 -0.16
CA GLU A 63 -3.13 -22.33 -0.89
C GLU A 63 -1.97 -22.17 -1.88
N ASP A 64 -1.77 -20.99 -2.48
CA ASP A 64 -0.66 -20.81 -3.43
C ASP A 64 0.69 -20.62 -2.73
N LEU A 65 0.71 -20.04 -1.52
CA LEU A 65 1.91 -19.89 -0.70
C LEU A 65 2.08 -21.02 0.32
N GLN A 66 1.07 -21.87 0.51
CA GLN A 66 1.07 -22.98 1.47
C GLN A 66 1.42 -22.52 2.90
N TYR A 67 0.71 -21.49 3.35
CA TYR A 67 0.79 -20.95 4.72
C TYR A 67 -0.62 -20.78 5.32
N LEU A 68 -0.74 -21.07 6.61
CA LEU A 68 -1.78 -20.52 7.45
C LEU A 68 -1.23 -19.25 8.10
N VAL A 69 -1.85 -18.11 7.80
CA VAL A 69 -1.50 -16.82 8.40
C VAL A 69 -2.48 -16.55 9.54
N SER A 70 -1.96 -16.38 10.75
CA SER A 70 -2.72 -15.88 11.90
C SER A 70 -2.44 -14.39 12.05
N PHE A 71 -3.41 -13.54 11.76
CA PHE A 71 -3.26 -12.08 11.76
C PHE A 71 -4.05 -11.42 12.89
N GLU A 72 -3.37 -10.77 13.82
CA GLU A 72 -4.01 -9.98 14.88
C GLU A 72 -4.22 -8.54 14.41
N ILE A 73 -5.48 -8.12 14.30
CA ILE A 73 -5.83 -6.78 13.86
C ILE A 73 -5.62 -5.80 15.02
N GLY A 74 -4.59 -4.95 14.92
CA GLY A 74 -4.45 -3.80 15.82
C GLY A 74 -5.33 -2.62 15.39
N THR A 75 -5.32 -2.30 14.09
CA THR A 75 -6.20 -1.29 13.51
C THR A 75 -6.47 -1.63 12.06
N PHE A 76 -7.73 -1.53 11.62
CA PHE A 76 -8.09 -1.66 10.22
C PHE A 76 -9.20 -0.66 9.88
N SER A 77 -8.96 0.18 8.88
CA SER A 77 -9.95 1.14 8.39
C SER A 77 -9.87 1.36 6.89
N ILE A 78 -11.03 1.48 6.26
CA ILE A 78 -11.20 1.85 4.86
C ILE A 78 -11.95 3.16 4.82
N ASP A 79 -11.31 4.20 4.30
CA ASP A 79 -11.91 5.50 4.06
C ASP A 79 -12.39 5.59 2.61
N PHE A 80 -13.60 6.11 2.41
CA PHE A 80 -14.16 6.34 1.08
C PHE A 80 -14.20 7.82 0.76
N SER A 81 -13.86 8.19 -0.48
CA SER A 81 -14.12 9.54 -0.99
C SER A 81 -15.57 9.70 -1.44
N TYR A 82 -16.19 8.61 -1.87
CA TYR A 82 -17.57 8.59 -2.34
C TYR A 82 -18.24 7.27 -1.95
N VAL A 83 -19.51 7.37 -1.57
CA VAL A 83 -20.37 6.24 -1.20
C VAL A 83 -21.76 6.54 -1.71
N ASN A 84 -22.30 5.67 -2.57
CA ASN A 84 -23.72 5.59 -2.88
C ASN A 84 -24.25 4.24 -2.40
N LEU A 85 -25.13 4.26 -1.41
CA LEU A 85 -25.67 3.05 -0.78
C LEU A 85 -26.75 2.37 -1.62
N GLU A 86 -27.44 3.13 -2.47
CA GLU A 86 -28.51 2.61 -3.32
C GLU A 86 -27.92 1.83 -4.51
N THR A 87 -26.97 2.45 -5.22
CA THR A 87 -26.29 1.80 -6.36
C THR A 87 -25.16 0.88 -5.93
N LYS A 88 -24.77 0.90 -4.64
CA LYS A 88 -23.60 0.21 -4.09
C LYS A 88 -22.28 0.62 -4.76
N ASP A 89 -22.19 1.89 -5.16
CA ASP A 89 -20.95 2.47 -5.71
C ASP A 89 -20.07 3.04 -4.59
N PHE A 90 -18.86 2.52 -4.49
CA PHE A 90 -17.87 2.95 -3.50
C PHE A 90 -16.58 3.37 -4.18
N VAL A 91 -16.05 4.54 -3.80
CA VAL A 91 -14.72 4.97 -4.23
C VAL A 91 -13.81 5.01 -3.02
N ILE A 92 -12.94 4.01 -2.91
CA ILE A 92 -11.95 3.90 -1.84
C ILE A 92 -10.96 5.07 -1.97
N LYS A 93 -10.81 5.81 -0.88
CA LYS A 93 -9.81 6.87 -0.74
C LYS A 93 -8.50 6.29 -0.21
N SER A 94 -8.56 5.51 0.87
CA SER A 94 -7.39 4.94 1.51
C SER A 94 -7.76 3.74 2.36
N VAL A 95 -6.81 2.82 2.50
CA VAL A 95 -6.88 1.71 3.46
C VAL A 95 -5.70 1.86 4.40
N PHE A 96 -5.98 1.81 5.69
CA PHE A 96 -4.99 1.76 6.74
C PHE A 96 -5.17 0.46 7.50
N TYR A 97 -4.10 -0.32 7.63
CA TYR A 97 -4.10 -1.50 8.47
C TYR A 97 -2.77 -1.65 9.19
N LYS A 98 -2.85 -2.06 10.44
CA LYS A 98 -1.74 -2.36 11.34
C LYS A 98 -2.09 -3.61 12.13
N GLY A 99 -1.13 -4.51 12.25
CA GLY A 99 -1.30 -5.75 12.97
C GLY A 99 -0.02 -6.55 13.02
N THR A 100 -0.09 -7.71 13.65
CA THR A 100 0.98 -8.70 13.72
C THR A 100 0.52 -9.96 12.99
N SER A 101 1.45 -10.63 12.33
CA SER A 101 1.18 -11.88 11.61
C SER A 101 2.14 -12.98 12.03
N PHE A 102 1.59 -14.17 12.20
CA PHE A 102 2.33 -15.42 12.38
C PHE A 102 2.02 -16.37 11.24
N TYR A 103 3.03 -17.10 10.76
CA TYR A 103 2.92 -17.96 9.58
C TYR A 103 3.24 -19.40 9.96
N THR A 104 2.27 -20.28 9.79
CA THR A 104 2.45 -21.73 9.97
C THR A 104 2.48 -22.39 8.59
N PRO A 105 3.55 -23.13 8.22
CA PRO A 105 3.58 -23.89 6.98
C PRO A 105 2.43 -24.90 6.90
N LEU A 106 1.78 -24.99 5.74
CA LEU A 106 0.78 -26.04 5.47
C LEU A 106 1.43 -27.34 4.98
N GLU A 107 0.65 -28.41 4.93
CA GLU A 107 1.03 -29.66 4.27
C GLU A 107 1.30 -29.40 2.79
N GLY A 108 2.50 -29.75 2.31
CA GLY A 108 2.93 -29.41 0.94
C GLY A 108 3.65 -28.06 0.82
N SER A 109 3.97 -27.39 1.93
CA SER A 109 4.77 -26.16 1.94
C SER A 109 6.13 -26.25 1.23
N GLN A 110 6.68 -27.45 1.08
CA GLN A 110 7.96 -27.68 0.38
C GLN A 110 7.80 -27.97 -1.12
N ASN A 111 6.57 -27.94 -1.64
CA ASN A 111 6.36 -28.22 -3.06
C ASN A 111 6.94 -27.10 -3.96
N ILE A 112 7.35 -27.49 -5.17
CA ILE A 112 8.03 -26.59 -6.12
C ILE A 112 7.13 -25.40 -6.51
N LYS A 113 5.80 -25.60 -6.59
CA LYS A 113 4.85 -24.54 -6.94
C LYS A 113 4.82 -23.46 -5.85
N ALA A 114 4.73 -23.85 -4.58
CA ALA A 114 4.74 -22.95 -3.42
C ALA A 114 6.05 -22.18 -3.33
N ILE A 115 7.19 -22.86 -3.49
CA ILE A 115 8.51 -22.20 -3.52
C ILE A 115 8.57 -21.13 -4.62
N LYS A 116 8.15 -21.46 -5.85
CA LYS A 116 8.10 -20.50 -6.97
C LYS A 116 7.14 -19.35 -6.70
N ASN A 117 5.98 -19.62 -6.08
CA ASN A 117 5.00 -18.59 -5.74
C ASN A 117 5.51 -17.64 -4.64
N ARG A 118 6.17 -18.17 -3.61
CA ARG A 118 6.80 -17.35 -2.56
C ARG A 118 7.92 -16.47 -3.13
N GLN A 119 8.73 -16.99 -4.05
CA GLN A 119 9.73 -16.17 -4.73
C GLN A 119 9.11 -15.04 -5.56
N LYS A 120 7.95 -15.29 -6.18
CA LYS A 120 7.19 -14.25 -6.91
C LYS A 120 6.58 -13.22 -5.97
N ALA A 121 5.98 -13.66 -4.86
CA ALA A 121 5.40 -12.79 -3.84
C ALA A 121 6.46 -11.90 -3.19
N TYR A 122 7.66 -12.44 -2.93
CA TYR A 122 8.78 -11.67 -2.37
C TYR A 122 9.31 -10.62 -3.35
N LYS A 123 9.65 -11.02 -4.58
CA LYS A 123 10.35 -10.17 -5.55
C LYS A 123 9.53 -8.96 -5.97
N GLY A 124 9.94 -7.77 -5.53
CA GLY A 124 9.26 -6.51 -5.83
C GLY A 124 8.24 -6.10 -4.76
N SER A 125 8.07 -6.89 -3.71
CA SER A 125 7.24 -6.53 -2.54
C SER A 125 7.84 -5.39 -1.74
N LEU A 126 7.04 -4.87 -0.80
CA LEU A 126 7.50 -3.91 0.20
C LEU A 126 8.63 -4.49 1.08
N LEU A 127 8.50 -5.75 1.50
CA LEU A 127 9.54 -6.44 2.28
C LEU A 127 10.88 -6.48 1.53
N HIS A 128 10.86 -6.86 0.26
CA HIS A 128 12.05 -6.89 -0.59
C HIS A 128 12.66 -5.49 -0.75
N PHE A 129 11.83 -4.47 -0.95
CA PHE A 129 12.29 -3.09 -1.07
C PHE A 129 12.91 -2.57 0.23
N MET A 130 12.31 -2.84 1.39
CA MET A 130 12.84 -2.41 2.69
C MET A 130 14.19 -3.05 3.02
N ARG A 131 14.36 -4.33 2.65
CA ARG A 131 15.66 -5.02 2.76
C ARG A 131 16.69 -4.43 1.80
N ALA A 132 16.27 -4.10 0.58
CA ALA A 132 17.17 -3.48 -0.39
C ALA A 132 17.62 -2.07 0.04
N LEU A 133 16.74 -1.33 0.73
CA LEU A 133 17.07 -0.05 1.35
C LEU A 133 18.09 -0.19 2.47
N SER A 134 17.83 -1.06 3.45
CA SER A 134 18.74 -1.26 4.59
C SER A 134 20.13 -1.75 4.18
N LYS A 135 20.19 -2.63 3.17
CA LYS A 135 21.44 -3.13 2.58
C LYS A 135 22.08 -2.17 1.57
N GLN A 136 21.42 -1.05 1.26
CA GLN A 136 21.87 -0.06 0.29
C GLN A 136 22.20 -0.65 -1.10
N ASN A 137 21.47 -1.68 -1.53
CA ASN A 137 21.71 -2.42 -2.77
C ASN A 137 20.52 -2.36 -3.75
N LEU A 138 19.84 -1.21 -3.80
CA LEU A 138 18.66 -1.00 -4.64
C LEU A 138 18.90 -1.39 -6.10
N LYS A 139 20.05 -1.03 -6.67
CA LYS A 139 20.36 -1.25 -8.09
C LYS A 139 20.55 -2.73 -8.39
N GLU A 140 21.26 -3.45 -7.53
CA GLU A 140 21.50 -4.89 -7.59
C GLU A 140 20.17 -5.65 -7.51
N GLU A 141 19.27 -5.19 -6.65
CA GLU A 141 17.90 -5.70 -6.49
C GLU A 141 16.92 -5.16 -7.55
N LYS A 142 17.42 -4.50 -8.60
CA LYS A 142 16.66 -4.05 -9.79
C LYS A 142 15.61 -3.00 -9.48
N TYR A 143 15.85 -2.17 -8.48
CA TYR A 143 15.07 -0.97 -8.18
C TYR A 143 15.68 0.27 -8.85
N SER A 144 14.81 1.03 -9.49
CA SER A 144 15.08 2.39 -9.97
C SER A 144 14.21 3.38 -9.20
N ILE A 145 14.73 4.57 -8.91
CA ILE A 145 13.99 5.62 -8.20
C ILE A 145 13.72 6.77 -9.15
N ALA A 146 12.50 7.29 -9.11
CA ALA A 146 12.12 8.52 -9.79
C ALA A 146 11.56 9.55 -8.80
N SER A 147 11.73 10.84 -9.11
CA SER A 147 11.07 11.94 -8.42
C SER A 147 10.60 12.96 -9.44
N GLY A 148 9.39 13.49 -9.25
CA GLY A 148 8.80 14.43 -10.20
C GLY A 148 8.58 13.88 -11.61
N GLY A 149 8.57 12.56 -11.79
CA GLY A 149 8.41 11.90 -13.09
C GLY A 149 9.71 11.55 -13.82
N PHE A 150 10.86 11.83 -13.24
CA PHE A 150 12.18 11.56 -13.85
C PHE A 150 12.98 10.59 -13.00
N LEU A 151 13.74 9.69 -13.63
CA LEU A 151 14.72 8.85 -12.94
C LEU A 151 15.78 9.73 -12.26
N VAL A 152 16.14 9.37 -11.03
CA VAL A 152 17.08 10.13 -10.21
C VAL A 152 18.14 9.23 -9.61
N ASN A 153 19.28 9.81 -9.21
CA ASN A 153 20.23 9.12 -8.34
C ASN A 153 19.61 8.96 -6.93
N PRO A 154 19.37 7.73 -6.44
CA PRO A 154 18.75 7.48 -5.14
C PRO A 154 19.44 8.16 -3.96
N GLU A 155 20.77 8.27 -3.94
CA GLU A 155 21.56 8.81 -2.81
C GLU A 155 21.25 10.29 -2.52
N LYS A 156 20.81 11.03 -3.55
CA LYS A 156 20.37 12.42 -3.40
C LYS A 156 19.05 12.53 -2.63
N TYR A 157 18.22 11.49 -2.67
CA TYR A 157 16.85 11.52 -2.16
C TYR A 157 16.62 10.59 -0.97
N ILE A 158 17.46 9.58 -0.80
CA ILE A 158 17.38 8.55 0.24
C ILE A 158 18.72 8.56 0.97
N SER A 159 18.69 8.71 2.29
CA SER A 159 19.86 8.43 3.13
C SER A 159 19.53 7.33 4.11
N VAL A 160 20.46 6.38 4.24
CA VAL A 160 20.37 5.25 5.15
C VAL A 160 21.59 5.31 6.08
N SER A 161 21.36 5.25 7.39
CA SER A 161 22.42 5.26 8.40
C SER A 161 22.13 4.23 9.47
N LYS A 162 23.13 3.40 9.80
CA LYS A 162 23.05 2.44 10.91
C LYS A 162 23.09 3.18 12.25
N ILE A 163 22.24 2.80 13.19
CA ILE A 163 22.10 3.50 14.48
C ILE A 163 22.84 2.77 15.59
N ASP A 164 22.85 1.44 15.60
CA ASP A 164 23.33 0.65 16.73
C ASP A 164 23.90 -0.73 16.32
N SER A 165 24.32 -1.50 17.33
CA SER A 165 24.76 -2.89 17.19
C SER A 165 23.64 -3.85 16.78
N ASN A 166 22.38 -3.47 16.99
CA ASN A 166 21.20 -4.31 16.75
C ASN A 166 20.69 -4.25 15.31
N MET A 167 21.53 -3.80 14.38
CA MET A 167 21.22 -3.76 12.94
C MET A 167 19.95 -2.93 12.65
N LEU A 168 19.73 -1.84 13.39
CA LEU A 168 18.68 -0.87 13.11
C LEU A 168 19.19 0.22 12.15
N PHE A 169 18.42 0.47 11.09
CA PHE A 169 18.77 1.43 10.04
C PHE A 169 17.79 2.60 10.03
N LYS A 170 18.28 3.82 10.25
CA LYS A 170 17.52 5.05 10.02
C LYS A 170 17.47 5.32 8.51
N VAL A 171 16.28 5.48 7.97
CA VAL A 171 16.04 5.91 6.59
C VAL A 171 15.40 7.28 6.58
N LYS A 172 15.89 8.16 5.72
CA LYS A 172 15.36 9.50 5.50
C LYS A 172 15.12 9.73 4.02
N LEU A 173 13.88 10.09 3.69
CA LEU A 173 13.42 10.40 2.35
C LEU A 173 13.24 11.91 2.21
N ARG A 174 13.85 12.51 1.19
CA ARG A 174 13.90 13.97 0.97
C ARG A 174 12.86 14.49 -0.05
N ALA A 175 12.11 13.60 -0.69
CA ALA A 175 11.05 13.91 -1.66
C ALA A 175 10.02 12.76 -1.72
N PRO A 176 8.81 12.99 -2.25
CA PRO A 176 7.98 11.89 -2.75
C PRO A 176 8.73 11.16 -3.87
N LEU A 177 8.68 9.82 -3.84
CA LEU A 177 9.43 8.97 -4.75
C LEU A 177 8.51 7.98 -5.45
N SER A 178 8.77 7.73 -6.73
CA SER A 178 8.27 6.56 -7.44
C SER A 178 9.36 5.49 -7.43
N VAL A 179 9.01 4.31 -6.93
CA VAL A 179 9.85 3.12 -6.86
C VAL A 179 9.47 2.20 -7.99
N LEU A 180 10.43 1.88 -8.85
CA LEU A 180 10.23 1.04 -10.03
C LEU A 180 11.02 -0.26 -9.85
N TYR A 181 10.34 -1.39 -9.73
CA TYR A 181 10.99 -2.70 -9.74
C TYR A 181 11.04 -3.25 -11.17
N LYS A 182 12.24 -3.55 -11.64
CA LYS A 182 12.54 -4.00 -13.02
C LYS A 182 11.93 -3.09 -14.10
N ASN A 183 11.72 -1.80 -13.80
CA ASN A 183 11.07 -0.82 -14.66
C ASN A 183 9.66 -1.22 -15.17
N LYS A 184 8.98 -2.14 -14.48
CA LYS A 184 7.65 -2.64 -14.85
C LYS A 184 6.61 -2.42 -13.76
N LEU A 185 7.01 -2.64 -12.52
CA LEU A 185 6.11 -2.53 -11.36
C LEU A 185 6.42 -1.21 -10.67
N GLN A 186 5.44 -0.33 -10.61
CA GLN A 186 5.59 1.01 -10.03
C GLN A 186 4.82 1.11 -8.72
N SER A 187 5.43 1.75 -7.73
CA SER A 187 4.78 2.17 -6.49
C SER A 187 5.22 3.57 -6.12
N ASP A 188 4.37 4.34 -5.46
CA ASP A 188 4.68 5.68 -5.02
C ASP A 188 4.73 5.76 -3.50
N ILE A 189 5.77 6.39 -2.97
CA ILE A 189 5.95 6.72 -1.56
C ILE A 189 5.71 8.21 -1.41
N THR A 190 4.70 8.56 -0.62
CA THR A 190 4.27 9.94 -0.42
C THR A 190 4.09 10.26 1.06
N SER A 191 4.01 11.54 1.42
CA SER A 191 3.78 11.95 2.80
C SER A 191 2.30 11.74 3.10
N PRO A 192 1.94 11.23 4.29
CA PRO A 192 0.54 11.08 4.67
C PRO A 192 -0.24 12.39 4.60
N LYS A 193 0.45 13.53 4.81
CA LYS A 193 -0.14 14.88 4.73
C LYS A 193 -0.35 15.37 3.29
N ILE A 194 0.52 14.99 2.35
CA ILE A 194 0.48 15.49 0.95
C ILE A 194 -0.65 14.85 0.14
N TYR A 195 -1.02 13.59 0.42
CA TYR A 195 -2.17 12.96 -0.23
C TYR A 195 -3.47 13.75 -0.01
N ASN A 196 -3.64 14.34 1.18
CA ASN A 196 -4.77 15.19 1.50
C ASN A 196 -4.71 16.58 0.82
N TYR A 197 -3.51 17.09 0.49
CA TYR A 197 -3.33 18.41 -0.15
C TYR A 197 -3.64 18.39 -1.65
N ARG A 198 -3.24 17.35 -2.40
CA ARG A 198 -3.52 17.24 -3.84
C ARG A 198 -5.02 17.06 -4.16
N LYS A 199 -5.85 16.66 -3.20
CA LYS A 199 -7.30 16.41 -3.39
C LYS A 199 -8.21 17.61 -3.15
N GLN A 200 -7.69 18.81 -2.84
CA GLN A 200 -8.53 20.01 -2.64
C GLN A 200 -8.80 20.84 -3.91
N LYS A 201 -8.19 20.52 -5.05
CA LYS A 201 -8.63 21.10 -6.34
C LYS A 201 -9.44 20.05 -7.09
N PRO A 202 -10.77 20.17 -7.17
CA PRO A 202 -11.51 19.40 -8.15
C PRO A 202 -10.88 19.70 -9.52
N LYS A 203 -10.38 18.68 -10.21
CA LYS A 203 -10.21 18.79 -11.66
C LYS A 203 -11.62 19.09 -12.17
N LYS A 204 -11.88 20.31 -12.66
CA LYS A 204 -13.06 20.55 -13.50
C LYS A 204 -13.00 19.45 -14.57
N LYS A 205 -14.02 18.59 -14.63
CA LYS A 205 -14.17 17.66 -15.73
C LYS A 205 -14.21 18.52 -17.00
N MET A 206 -13.20 18.44 -17.84
CA MET A 206 -13.31 18.97 -19.20
C MET A 206 -14.30 18.06 -19.93
N PRO A 207 -15.38 18.60 -20.53
CA PRO A 207 -16.17 17.82 -21.46
C PRO A 207 -15.33 17.71 -22.73
N PHE A 208 -14.70 16.56 -22.96
CA PHE A 208 -14.26 16.24 -24.30
C PHE A 208 -15.49 15.72 -25.05
N LYS A 209 -15.91 16.46 -26.09
CA LYS A 209 -16.75 15.94 -27.16
C LYS A 209 -15.80 15.58 -28.31
N ASP A 210 -16.10 14.49 -29.00
CA ASP A 210 -15.31 14.05 -30.16
C ASP A 210 -15.37 15.13 -31.26
N GLY A 211 -14.20 15.58 -31.74
CA GLY A 211 -14.10 16.41 -32.95
C GLY A 211 -13.19 17.65 -32.91
N ASP A 212 -12.67 18.09 -31.75
CA ASP A 212 -11.94 19.37 -31.68
C ASP A 212 -10.42 19.21 -31.89
N THR A 213 -9.89 19.72 -33.02
CA THR A 213 -8.45 19.82 -33.28
C THR A 213 -7.84 21.00 -32.52
N LEU A 214 -7.02 20.75 -31.50
CA LEU A 214 -6.33 21.79 -30.74
C LEU A 214 -5.05 22.25 -31.45
N THR A 215 -4.98 23.53 -31.86
CA THR A 215 -3.74 24.11 -32.40
C THR A 215 -2.76 24.53 -31.28
N PRO A 216 -1.43 24.40 -31.50
CA PRO A 216 -0.38 24.69 -30.49
C PRO A 216 -0.42 26.10 -29.88
N GLN A 217 -1.05 27.06 -30.56
CA GLN A 217 -1.13 28.45 -30.12
C GLN A 217 -2.09 28.67 -28.94
N LEU A 218 -3.12 27.81 -28.77
CA LEU A 218 -4.03 27.87 -27.62
C LEU A 218 -3.39 27.34 -26.33
N LEU A 219 -2.51 26.34 -26.45
CA LEU A 219 -1.75 25.80 -25.32
C LEU A 219 -0.79 26.84 -24.76
N LEU A 220 -0.06 27.58 -25.61
CA LEU A 220 0.95 28.53 -25.14
C LEU A 220 0.36 29.73 -24.36
N LYS A 221 -0.85 30.18 -24.69
CA LYS A 221 -1.51 31.31 -24.01
C LYS A 221 -2.00 30.96 -22.60
N THR A 222 -2.28 29.69 -22.31
CA THR A 222 -2.77 29.27 -20.98
C THR A 222 -1.64 29.04 -19.97
N PHE A 223 -0.41 28.81 -20.42
CA PHE A 223 0.76 28.67 -19.52
C PHE A 223 1.31 29.99 -18.96
N LYS A 224 1.03 31.15 -19.58
CA LYS A 224 1.62 32.45 -19.17
C LYS A 224 0.91 33.20 -18.04
N LYS A 225 -0.18 32.68 -17.46
CA LYS A 225 -0.85 33.30 -16.30
C LYS A 225 -0.97 32.33 -15.13
N LYS A 226 0.13 32.13 -14.42
CA LYS A 226 0.09 31.69 -13.03
C LYS A 226 1.07 32.54 -12.23
N LYS A 227 0.52 33.58 -11.58
CA LYS A 227 1.25 34.35 -10.56
C LYS A 227 1.75 33.38 -9.50
N GLU A 228 3.05 33.44 -9.25
CA GLU A 228 3.73 32.71 -8.18
C GLU A 228 3.15 33.13 -6.83
N ALA A 229 2.36 32.25 -6.23
CA ALA A 229 2.17 32.29 -4.79
C ALA A 229 3.45 31.71 -4.17
N LYS A 230 4.10 32.47 -3.28
CA LYS A 230 5.18 31.98 -2.42
C LYS A 230 4.64 30.88 -1.50
N THR A 231 4.55 29.66 -2.02
CA THR A 231 4.31 28.46 -1.22
C THR A 231 5.63 28.05 -0.59
N GLN A 232 5.75 28.14 0.73
CA GLN A 232 6.75 27.35 1.45
C GLN A 232 6.49 25.89 1.07
N ASN A 233 7.35 25.32 0.22
CA ASN A 233 7.31 23.90 -0.10
C ASN A 233 7.49 23.16 1.23
N PRO A 234 6.52 22.38 1.72
CA PRO A 234 6.80 21.51 2.85
C PRO A 234 7.91 20.57 2.39
N CYS A 235 9.12 20.73 2.96
CA CYS A 235 10.21 19.82 2.68
C CYS A 235 9.70 18.43 3.03
N PHE A 236 9.61 17.56 2.03
CA PHE A 236 9.30 16.17 2.29
C PHE A 236 10.47 15.63 3.09
N ASN A 237 10.26 15.42 4.38
CA ASN A 237 11.28 14.90 5.26
C ASN A 237 10.67 13.77 6.08
N THR A 238 10.47 12.64 5.42
CA THR A 238 9.97 11.43 6.07
C THR A 238 11.16 10.65 6.62
N GLU A 239 11.13 10.37 7.92
CA GLU A 239 12.12 9.53 8.59
C GLU A 239 11.42 8.29 9.16
N PHE A 240 12.07 7.14 9.04
CA PHE A 240 11.63 5.87 9.60
C PHE A 240 12.82 4.95 9.85
N PHE A 241 12.57 3.86 10.54
CA PHE A 241 13.55 2.86 10.90
C PHE A 241 13.22 1.55 10.23
N ILE A 242 14.24 0.81 9.79
CA ILE A 242 14.13 -0.54 9.26
C ILE A 242 15.01 -1.45 10.11
N ASP A 243 14.52 -2.60 10.54
CA ASP A 243 15.34 -3.63 11.16
C ASP A 243 16.02 -4.54 10.12
N ASN A 244 16.83 -5.50 10.56
CA ASN A 244 17.53 -6.42 9.65
C ASN A 244 16.60 -7.34 8.84
N PHE A 245 15.35 -7.53 9.29
CA PHE A 245 14.37 -8.36 8.62
C PHE A 245 13.57 -7.59 7.56
N GLY A 246 13.69 -6.26 7.52
CA GLY A 246 12.96 -5.39 6.61
C GLY A 246 11.64 -4.89 7.18
N ASN A 247 11.36 -5.14 8.46
CA ASN A 247 10.24 -4.52 9.15
C ASN A 247 10.56 -3.04 9.41
N TYR A 248 9.57 -2.17 9.30
CA TYR A 248 9.77 -0.73 9.39
C TYR A 248 8.84 -0.05 10.40
N ASN A 249 9.30 1.05 10.99
CA ASN A 249 8.56 1.80 12.01
C ASN A 249 8.90 3.30 11.94
N PRO A 250 7.93 4.23 12.12
CA PRO A 250 6.50 3.99 12.29
C PRO A 250 5.82 3.55 10.99
N ILE A 251 4.76 2.74 11.10
CA ILE A 251 3.99 2.26 9.94
C ILE A 251 3.33 3.42 9.18
N GLU A 252 3.08 4.53 9.86
CA GLU A 252 2.50 5.77 9.34
C GLU A 252 3.53 6.72 8.72
N ALA A 253 4.82 6.36 8.65
CA ALA A 253 5.88 7.25 8.17
C ALA A 253 5.60 7.80 6.75
N PHE A 254 4.98 6.99 5.90
CA PHE A 254 4.61 7.34 4.53
C PHE A 254 3.31 6.67 4.11
N SER A 255 2.69 7.18 3.05
CA SER A 255 1.62 6.51 2.31
C SER A 255 2.19 5.83 1.08
N LEU A 256 1.85 4.55 0.92
CA LEU A 256 2.24 3.72 -0.22
C LEU A 256 1.07 3.59 -1.20
N ILE A 257 1.34 3.72 -2.49
CA ILE A 257 0.37 3.62 -3.58
C ILE A 257 0.94 2.72 -4.68
N GLY A 258 0.08 2.04 -5.44
CA GLY A 258 0.48 1.24 -6.60
C GLY A 258 0.82 -0.20 -6.23
N TYR A 259 1.69 -0.82 -7.01
CA TYR A 259 1.91 -2.27 -6.98
C TYR A 259 2.16 -2.84 -5.58
N MET A 260 3.12 -2.31 -4.82
CA MET A 260 3.44 -2.78 -3.47
C MET A 260 2.29 -2.55 -2.47
N ALA A 261 1.47 -1.51 -2.67
CA ALA A 261 0.31 -1.27 -1.83
C ALA A 261 -0.81 -2.29 -2.09
N ASP A 262 -0.92 -2.78 -3.32
CA ASP A 262 -1.92 -3.77 -3.72
C ASP A 262 -1.56 -5.20 -3.28
N LEU A 263 -0.29 -5.46 -2.95
CA LEU A 263 0.16 -6.67 -2.28
C LEU A 263 -0.21 -6.60 -0.79
N ARG A 264 -1.32 -7.24 -0.43
CA ARG A 264 -1.87 -7.23 0.93
C ARG A 264 -1.49 -8.51 1.68
N VAL A 265 -2.26 -8.89 2.70
CA VAL A 265 -1.97 -10.08 3.54
C VAL A 265 -1.87 -11.36 2.69
N GLY A 266 -2.67 -11.47 1.63
CA GLY A 266 -2.63 -12.62 0.73
C GLY A 266 -1.33 -12.78 -0.07
N ASP A 267 -0.53 -11.73 -0.20
CA ASP A 267 0.78 -11.75 -0.86
C ASP A 267 1.95 -11.69 0.15
N SER A 268 1.65 -11.61 1.44
CA SER A 268 2.65 -11.44 2.48
C SER A 268 3.41 -12.74 2.79
N LEU A 269 4.64 -12.59 3.24
CA LEU A 269 5.54 -13.68 3.64
C LEU A 269 6.08 -13.38 5.04
N PRO A 270 6.52 -14.41 5.78
CA PRO A 270 7.14 -14.18 7.08
C PRO A 270 8.40 -13.32 6.93
N LEU A 271 8.69 -12.53 7.97
CA LEU A 271 9.78 -11.55 7.97
C LEU A 271 11.16 -12.18 7.85
N ASP A 272 11.31 -13.48 8.08
CA ASP A 272 12.55 -14.25 7.92
C ASP A 272 12.66 -14.94 6.55
N TYR A 273 11.65 -14.85 5.69
CA TYR A 273 11.67 -15.48 4.37
C TYR A 273 12.91 -15.06 3.55
N SER A 274 13.61 -16.02 2.95
CA SER A 274 14.87 -15.80 2.19
C SER A 274 16.04 -15.20 2.99
N LEU A 275 15.95 -15.16 4.31
CA LEU A 275 17.14 -15.05 5.14
C LEU A 275 17.55 -16.50 5.39
N GLU A 276 18.72 -16.90 4.90
CA GLU A 276 19.26 -18.21 5.26
C GLU A 276 19.29 -18.27 6.79
N VAL A 277 18.62 -19.27 7.38
CA VAL A 277 18.91 -19.62 8.77
C VAL A 277 20.36 -20.06 8.72
N ALA A 278 21.26 -19.22 9.22
CA ALA A 278 22.66 -19.58 9.34
C ALA A 278 22.70 -20.93 10.07
N LYS A 279 23.09 -21.97 9.34
CA LYS A 279 23.39 -23.27 9.91
C LYS A 279 24.84 -23.26 10.39
#